data_AF-A0A0C2MT19-F1
#
_entry.id   AF-A0A0C2MT19-F1
#
_cell.length_a   1.000
_cell.length_b   1.000
_cell.length_c   1.000
_cell.angle_alpha   90.00
_cell.angle_beta   90.00
_cell.angle_gamma   90.00
#
_symmetry.space_group_name_H-M   'P 1'
#
loop_
_entity.id
_entity.type
_entity.pdbx_description
1 polymer ?
#
loop_
_entity_poly.entity_id
_entity_poly.type
_entity_poly.pdbx_seq_one_letter_code
_entity_poly.pdbx_strand_id
1 'polypeptide(L)'
;MFSNGLSTLRRIFPWFYNEYQILNEEEDSVQSTLNVEVAREYKKALTDAESYEKRGMLKEAGDAHLRAALLAQSLKMKFNDVIFNGLFNKAVEFCIINGYAYNREVDGVSIQKYLYQKAVALKLEHNLPHTCPLITVQLDKYTNALQKAKDDHSKFISKERDISGIEHEYTSLCRNCIDNFEELAYVFWYLRHVLKRNIRLISTV
;
A
#
# COMPACT_ATOMS: atom_id res chain seq x y z
N MET A 1 -16.32 10.72 4.44
CA MET A 1 -17.08 9.67 3.72
C MET A 1 -16.10 8.78 2.94
N PHE A 2 -15.24 8.01 3.62
CA PHE A 2 -14.24 7.12 2.99
C PHE A 2 -14.34 5.66 3.48
N SER A 3 -15.38 5.30 4.23
CA SER A 3 -15.55 3.97 4.83
C SER A 3 -15.85 2.84 3.84
N ASN A 4 -15.99 3.12 2.54
CA ASN A 4 -16.46 2.14 1.56
C ASN A 4 -15.34 1.41 0.80
N GLY A 5 -14.09 1.92 0.81
CA GLY A 5 -12.98 1.26 0.10
C GLY A 5 -12.57 -0.08 0.74
N LEU A 6 -12.48 -0.12 2.08
CA LEU A 6 -12.14 -1.33 2.83
C LEU A 6 -13.24 -2.40 2.76
N SER A 7 -14.51 -2.03 2.59
CA SER A 7 -15.61 -3.00 2.47
C SER A 7 -15.64 -3.67 1.09
N THR A 8 -15.18 -2.98 0.04
CA THR A 8 -15.03 -3.53 -1.31
C THR A 8 -13.91 -4.57 -1.37
N LEU A 9 -12.76 -4.33 -0.74
CA LEU A 9 -11.66 -5.31 -0.70
C LEU A 9 -11.95 -6.52 0.20
N ARG A 10 -12.63 -6.32 1.34
CA ARG A 10 -13.18 -7.42 2.15
C ARG A 10 -14.14 -8.32 1.37
N ARG A 11 -14.75 -7.83 0.29
CA ARG A 11 -15.60 -8.60 -0.63
C ARG A 11 -14.83 -9.28 -1.76
N ILE A 12 -13.70 -8.71 -2.18
CA ILE A 12 -12.82 -9.27 -3.21
C ILE A 12 -11.94 -10.41 -2.66
N PHE A 13 -11.59 -10.35 -1.37
CA PHE A 13 -10.77 -11.38 -0.70
C PHE A 13 -11.47 -11.97 0.55
N PRO A 14 -12.57 -12.74 0.40
CA PRO A 14 -13.36 -13.25 1.54
C PRO A 14 -12.59 -14.16 2.51
N TRP A 15 -11.53 -14.82 2.05
CA TRP A 15 -10.71 -15.74 2.85
C TRP A 15 -9.86 -15.05 3.94
N PHE A 16 -9.75 -13.72 3.91
CA PHE A 16 -9.03 -12.95 4.94
C PHE A 16 -9.78 -12.84 6.28
N TYR A 17 -11.10 -13.03 6.30
CA TYR A 17 -11.95 -12.61 7.42
C TYR A 17 -12.11 -13.67 8.51
N ASN A 18 -11.96 -14.95 8.16
CA ASN A 18 -12.18 -16.07 9.10
C ASN A 18 -11.13 -16.14 10.22
N GLU A 19 -9.93 -15.59 10.02
CA GLU A 19 -8.86 -15.62 11.03
C GLU A 19 -9.04 -14.56 12.13
N TYR A 20 -9.87 -13.53 11.92
CA TYR A 20 -9.96 -12.38 12.81
C TYR A 20 -10.85 -12.59 14.05
N GLN A 21 -11.88 -13.44 13.97
CA GLN A 21 -12.77 -13.69 15.11
C GLN A 21 -12.07 -14.42 16.26
N ILE A 22 -11.01 -15.17 15.96
CA ILE A 22 -10.20 -15.92 16.93
C ILE A 22 -9.38 -14.97 17.83
N LEU A 23 -9.14 -13.72 17.40
CA LEU A 23 -8.25 -12.77 18.09
C LEU A 23 -8.85 -12.13 19.36
N ASN A 24 -10.18 -12.03 19.47
CA ASN A 24 -10.82 -11.22 20.51
C ASN A 24 -11.20 -11.98 21.79
N GLU A 25 -11.03 -13.31 21.82
CA GLU A 25 -11.56 -14.14 22.91
C GLU A 25 -10.57 -14.51 24.03
N GLU A 26 -9.25 -14.34 23.86
CA GLU A 26 -8.28 -14.93 24.81
C GLU A 26 -7.10 -14.00 25.18
N GLU A 27 -7.41 -12.87 25.83
CA GLU A 27 -6.43 -11.88 26.31
C GLU A 27 -5.73 -12.24 27.65
N ASP A 28 -6.12 -13.33 28.31
CA ASP A 28 -5.93 -13.47 29.77
C ASP A 28 -4.69 -14.24 30.27
N SER A 29 -3.69 -14.57 29.43
CA SER A 29 -2.58 -15.41 29.89
C SER A 29 -1.23 -15.09 29.23
N VAL A 30 -0.57 -14.00 29.62
CA VAL A 30 0.87 -13.80 29.30
C VAL A 30 1.62 -13.18 30.49
N GLN A 31 2.44 -13.99 31.17
CA GLN A 31 3.16 -13.63 32.41
C GLN A 31 4.68 -13.65 32.21
N SER A 32 5.26 -12.49 31.87
CA SER A 32 6.61 -12.03 32.23
C SER A 32 6.68 -10.52 31.99
N THR A 33 7.49 -9.75 32.72
CA THR A 33 7.55 -8.28 32.60
C THR A 33 7.98 -7.81 31.20
N LEU A 34 8.87 -8.55 30.53
CA LEU A 34 9.25 -8.30 29.14
C LEU A 34 8.06 -8.51 28.20
N ASN A 35 7.23 -9.52 28.48
CA ASN A 35 6.02 -9.77 27.71
C ASN A 35 4.96 -8.69 27.93
N VAL A 36 4.91 -8.04 29.10
CA VAL A 36 3.93 -6.98 29.38
C VAL A 36 4.18 -5.74 28.52
N GLU A 37 5.43 -5.34 28.35
CA GLU A 37 5.75 -4.17 27.51
C GLU A 37 5.52 -4.45 26.03
N VAL A 38 5.98 -5.61 25.54
CA VAL A 38 5.77 -6.02 24.14
C VAL A 38 4.27 -6.21 23.86
N ALA A 39 3.49 -6.76 24.80
CA ALA A 39 2.04 -6.87 24.68
C ALA A 39 1.35 -5.49 24.66
N ARG A 40 1.85 -4.53 25.43
CA ARG A 40 1.34 -3.14 25.41
C ARG A 40 1.58 -2.48 24.06
N GLU A 41 2.80 -2.59 23.52
CA GLU A 41 3.13 -2.05 22.20
C GLU A 41 2.34 -2.77 21.09
N TYR A 42 2.09 -4.07 21.23
CA TYR A 42 1.23 -4.82 20.31
C TYR A 42 -0.20 -4.28 20.29
N LYS A 43 -0.85 -4.14 21.46
CA LYS A 43 -2.20 -3.58 21.58
C LYS A 43 -2.28 -2.15 21.03
N LYS A 44 -1.24 -1.35 21.28
CA LYS A 44 -1.13 0.00 20.76
C LYS A 44 -1.03 0.00 19.23
N ALA A 45 -0.19 -0.85 18.65
CA ALA A 45 -0.05 -0.98 17.21
C ALA A 45 -1.37 -1.38 16.53
N LEU A 46 -2.15 -2.31 17.12
CA LEU A 46 -3.48 -2.64 16.62
C LEU A 46 -4.45 -1.44 16.67
N THR A 47 -4.46 -0.73 17.80
CA THR A 47 -5.32 0.44 18.00
C THR A 47 -4.98 1.55 17.01
N ASP A 48 -3.68 1.80 16.80
CA ASP A 48 -3.18 2.75 15.82
C ASP A 48 -3.59 2.34 14.40
N ALA A 49 -3.43 1.06 14.04
CA ALA A 49 -3.82 0.53 12.74
C ALA A 49 -5.30 0.76 12.43
N GLU A 50 -6.20 0.41 13.36
CA GLU A 50 -7.64 0.66 13.21
C GLU A 50 -7.98 2.15 13.12
N SER A 51 -7.28 2.99 13.89
CA SER A 51 -7.44 4.44 13.86
C SER A 51 -7.01 5.03 12.52
N TYR A 52 -5.91 4.56 11.95
CA TYR A 52 -5.42 4.97 10.64
C TYR A 52 -6.37 4.49 9.52
N GLU A 53 -6.87 3.25 9.58
CA GLU A 53 -7.89 2.73 8.67
C GLU A 53 -9.14 3.62 8.64
N LYS A 54 -9.69 3.95 9.82
CA LYS A 54 -10.88 4.81 9.94
C LYS A 54 -10.68 6.21 9.35
N ARG A 55 -9.44 6.72 9.37
CA ARG A 55 -9.07 8.02 8.81
C ARG A 55 -8.70 7.97 7.32
N GLY A 56 -8.62 6.78 6.71
CA GLY A 56 -8.13 6.60 5.34
C GLY A 56 -6.62 6.80 5.18
N MET A 57 -5.87 6.75 6.29
CA MET A 57 -4.41 6.81 6.32
C MET A 57 -3.83 5.41 6.06
N LEU A 58 -3.99 4.93 4.83
CA LEU A 58 -3.78 3.52 4.50
C LEU A 58 -2.31 3.07 4.66
N LYS A 59 -1.35 3.98 4.46
CA LYS A 59 0.07 3.66 4.62
C LYS A 59 0.42 3.40 6.09
N GLU A 60 0.06 4.35 6.96
CA GLU A 60 0.27 4.28 8.39
C GLU A 60 -0.48 3.09 9.02
N ALA A 61 -1.66 2.76 8.48
CA ALA A 61 -2.39 1.55 8.84
C ALA A 61 -1.58 0.28 8.51
N GLY A 62 -1.00 0.19 7.32
CA GLY A 62 -0.13 -0.92 6.93
C GLY A 62 1.06 -1.07 7.88
N ASP A 63 1.75 0.03 8.19
CA ASP A 63 2.93 0.02 9.07
C ASP A 63 2.58 -0.43 10.48
N ALA A 64 1.43 0.01 10.99
CA ALA A 64 0.92 -0.39 12.29
C ALA A 64 0.55 -1.89 12.32
N HIS A 65 -0.06 -2.43 11.25
CA HIS A 65 -0.32 -3.88 11.13
C HIS A 65 0.96 -4.71 11.05
N LEU A 66 1.94 -4.26 10.26
CA LEU A 66 3.23 -4.94 10.16
C LEU A 66 3.94 -4.97 11.52
N ARG A 67 3.95 -3.83 12.23
CA ARG A 67 4.51 -3.75 13.58
C ARG A 67 3.79 -4.69 14.53
N ALA A 68 2.46 -4.73 14.50
CA ALA A 68 1.67 -5.65 15.30
C ALA A 68 2.02 -7.12 14.98
N ALA A 69 2.18 -7.49 13.71
CA ALA A 69 2.59 -8.84 13.31
C ALA A 69 3.96 -9.23 13.89
N LEU A 70 4.95 -8.35 13.77
CA LEU A 70 6.31 -8.59 14.30
C LEU A 70 6.31 -8.71 15.84
N LEU A 71 5.48 -7.92 16.52
CA LEU A 71 5.32 -7.99 17.98
C LEU A 71 4.59 -9.27 18.42
N ALA A 72 3.57 -9.71 17.67
CA ALA A 72 2.90 -11.00 17.92
C ALA A 72 3.90 -12.16 17.79
N GLN A 73 4.74 -12.14 16.74
CA GLN A 73 5.78 -13.14 16.53
C GLN A 73 6.77 -13.20 17.70
N SER A 74 7.23 -12.04 18.19
CA SER A 74 8.20 -11.96 19.29
C SER A 74 7.63 -12.41 20.63
N LEU A 75 6.32 -12.23 20.86
CA LEU A 75 5.59 -12.72 22.03
C LEU A 75 5.42 -14.24 22.05
N LYS A 76 5.76 -14.95 20.95
CA LYS A 76 5.52 -16.40 20.79
C LYS A 76 4.09 -16.77 21.17
N MET A 77 3.12 -15.94 20.77
CA MET A 77 1.72 -16.17 21.13
C MET A 77 1.32 -17.59 20.67
N LYS A 78 0.55 -18.33 21.48
CA LYS A 78 0.22 -19.74 21.20
C LYS A 78 -0.43 -19.97 19.83
N PHE A 79 -1.07 -18.94 19.27
CA PHE A 79 -1.69 -18.93 17.94
C PHE A 79 -0.83 -18.23 16.87
N ASN A 80 0.50 -18.24 17.07
CA ASN A 80 1.46 -17.37 16.39
C ASN A 80 1.24 -17.28 14.89
N ASP A 81 1.02 -18.42 14.22
CA ASP A 81 0.90 -18.45 12.78
C ASP A 81 -0.37 -17.76 12.29
N VAL A 82 -1.53 -17.96 12.95
CA VAL A 82 -2.80 -17.37 12.50
C VAL A 82 -2.81 -15.86 12.70
N ILE A 83 -2.39 -15.39 13.88
CA ILE A 83 -2.34 -13.96 14.21
C ILE A 83 -1.31 -13.24 13.34
N PHE A 84 -0.11 -13.83 13.24
CA PHE A 84 0.94 -13.31 12.38
C PHE A 84 0.47 -13.26 10.94
N ASN A 85 -0.07 -14.35 10.40
CA ASN A 85 -0.52 -14.41 9.01
C ASN A 85 -1.63 -13.40 8.74
N GLY A 86 -2.63 -13.26 9.61
CA GLY A 86 -3.70 -12.29 9.42
C GLY A 86 -3.21 -10.84 9.36
N LEU A 87 -2.37 -10.43 10.33
CA LEU A 87 -1.81 -9.08 10.39
C LEU A 87 -0.79 -8.83 9.26
N PHE A 88 0.00 -9.85 8.94
CA PHE A 88 0.98 -9.81 7.86
C PHE A 88 0.29 -9.71 6.50
N ASN A 89 -0.76 -10.49 6.28
CA ASN A 89 -1.56 -10.42 5.06
C ASN A 89 -2.20 -9.04 4.92
N LYS A 90 -2.66 -8.40 6.00
CA LYS A 90 -3.11 -6.99 5.95
C LYS A 90 -2.00 -6.05 5.52
N ALA A 91 -0.79 -6.20 6.07
CA ALA A 91 0.35 -5.40 5.62
C ALA A 91 0.65 -5.61 4.11
N VAL A 92 0.51 -6.84 3.60
CA VAL A 92 0.62 -7.15 2.17
C VAL A 92 -0.48 -6.47 1.36
N GLU A 93 -1.72 -6.49 1.83
CA GLU A 93 -2.85 -5.79 1.19
C GLU A 93 -2.56 -4.28 1.09
N PHE A 94 -2.11 -3.66 2.18
CA PHE A 94 -1.71 -2.25 2.18
C PHE A 94 -0.53 -1.96 1.24
N CYS A 95 0.43 -2.88 1.10
CA CYS A 95 1.50 -2.80 0.10
C CYS A 95 0.96 -2.85 -1.34
N ILE A 96 -0.06 -3.68 -1.60
CA ILE A 96 -0.68 -3.78 -2.92
C ILE A 96 -1.43 -2.49 -3.27
N ILE A 97 -2.19 -1.94 -2.32
CA ILE A 97 -3.03 -0.74 -2.52
C ILE A 97 -2.19 0.53 -2.68
N ASN A 98 -1.24 0.76 -1.77
CA ASN A 98 -0.43 1.98 -1.77
C ASN A 98 0.82 1.87 -2.65
N GLY A 99 0.98 0.72 -3.32
CA GLY A 99 2.13 0.42 -4.15
C GLY A 99 3.46 0.63 -3.41
N TYR A 100 4.41 1.25 -4.10
CA TYR A 100 5.78 1.41 -3.61
C TYR A 100 6.00 2.54 -2.62
N ALA A 101 4.96 3.26 -2.19
CA ALA A 101 5.10 4.23 -1.09
C ALA A 101 5.70 3.58 0.18
N TYR A 102 5.52 2.27 0.32
CA TYR A 102 6.11 1.41 1.34
C TYR A 102 7.64 1.30 1.29
N ASN A 103 8.27 1.59 0.14
CA ASN A 103 9.71 1.41 -0.10
C ASN A 103 10.59 2.44 0.58
N ARG A 104 10.04 3.60 0.95
CA ARG A 104 10.83 4.72 1.49
C ARG A 104 10.80 4.83 3.01
N GLU A 105 9.88 4.15 3.69
CA GLU A 105 9.62 4.42 5.12
C GLU A 105 9.70 3.20 6.04
N VAL A 106 9.75 1.98 5.48
CA VAL A 106 9.96 0.78 6.30
C VAL A 106 11.46 0.47 6.36
N ASP A 107 12.06 0.72 7.52
CA ASP A 107 13.40 0.25 7.84
C ASP A 107 13.43 -1.28 7.85
N GLY A 108 14.16 -1.88 6.90
CA GLY A 108 14.35 -3.33 6.82
C GLY A 108 14.13 -3.91 5.42
N VAL A 109 15.22 -3.96 4.65
CA VAL A 109 15.24 -4.48 3.26
C VAL A 109 14.68 -5.91 3.15
N SER A 110 14.79 -6.74 4.19
CA SER A 110 14.33 -8.13 4.21
C SER A 110 12.81 -8.28 4.27
N ILE A 111 12.15 -7.61 5.23
CA ILE A 111 10.69 -7.66 5.43
C ILE A 111 9.99 -7.09 4.21
N GLN A 112 10.52 -5.98 3.70
CA GLN A 112 10.01 -5.35 2.51
C GLN A 112 10.08 -6.26 1.28
N LYS A 113 11.24 -6.87 1.01
CA LYS A 113 11.40 -7.84 -0.09
C LYS A 113 10.42 -9.00 0.05
N TYR A 114 10.19 -9.46 1.27
CA TYR A 114 9.27 -10.55 1.55
C TYR A 114 7.80 -10.16 1.31
N LEU A 115 7.34 -9.00 1.80
CA LEU A 115 6.01 -8.44 1.52
C LEU A 115 5.77 -8.33 0.00
N TYR A 116 6.78 -7.87 -0.75
CA TYR A 116 6.70 -7.82 -2.22
C TYR A 116 6.57 -9.19 -2.86
N GLN A 117 7.40 -10.15 -2.47
CA GLN A 117 7.33 -11.50 -3.01
C GLN A 117 5.96 -12.13 -2.74
N LYS A 118 5.40 -11.90 -1.54
CA LYS A 118 4.06 -12.36 -1.18
C LYS A 118 2.98 -11.68 -1.98
N ALA A 119 3.05 -10.35 -2.17
CA ALA A 119 2.12 -9.60 -3.00
C ALA A 119 2.12 -10.08 -4.47
N VAL A 120 3.30 -10.34 -5.03
CA VAL A 120 3.46 -10.88 -6.38
C VAL A 120 2.90 -12.30 -6.47
N ALA A 121 3.20 -13.16 -5.49
CA ALA A 121 2.67 -14.52 -5.44
C ALA A 121 1.15 -14.54 -5.39
N LEU A 122 0.52 -13.69 -4.57
CA LEU A 122 -0.93 -13.56 -4.48
C LEU A 122 -1.54 -13.07 -5.80
N LYS A 123 -0.92 -12.09 -6.46
CA LYS A 123 -1.36 -11.64 -7.79
C LYS A 123 -1.34 -12.79 -8.81
N LEU A 124 -0.28 -13.60 -8.80
CA LEU A 124 -0.16 -14.77 -9.68
C LEU A 124 -1.21 -15.84 -9.35
N GLU A 125 -1.40 -16.15 -8.07
CA GLU A 125 -2.38 -17.14 -7.59
C GLU A 125 -3.82 -16.79 -8.02
N HIS A 126 -4.18 -15.51 -7.94
CA HIS A 126 -5.51 -15.03 -8.33
C HIS A 126 -5.63 -14.61 -9.80
N ASN A 127 -4.63 -14.90 -10.62
CA ASN A 127 -4.58 -14.51 -12.04
C ASN A 127 -4.84 -13.00 -12.25
N LEU A 128 -4.38 -12.15 -11.34
CA LEU A 128 -4.44 -10.70 -11.49
C LEU A 128 -3.32 -10.28 -12.44
N PRO A 129 -3.61 -9.94 -13.71
CA PRO A 129 -2.58 -9.60 -14.68
C PRO A 129 -1.87 -8.33 -14.24
N HIS A 130 -0.56 -8.41 -14.02
CA HIS A 130 0.27 -7.22 -13.88
C HIS A 130 0.93 -6.92 -15.22
N THR A 131 0.44 -5.90 -15.91
CA THR A 131 1.10 -5.35 -17.08
C THR A 131 1.82 -4.09 -16.64
N CYS A 132 3.15 -4.14 -16.60
CA CYS A 132 3.96 -2.94 -16.37
C CYS A 132 3.72 -1.97 -17.53
N PRO A 133 3.02 -0.82 -17.32
CA PRO A 133 2.56 -0.02 -18.45
C PRO A 133 3.72 0.67 -19.17
N LEU A 134 4.77 1.01 -18.42
CA LEU A 134 6.04 1.55 -18.89
C LEU A 134 7.18 1.00 -18.05
N ILE A 135 8.14 0.36 -18.73
CA ILE A 135 9.37 -0.20 -18.13
C ILE A 135 10.59 0.71 -18.29
N THR A 136 10.50 1.75 -19.13
CA THR A 136 11.59 2.72 -19.31
C THR A 136 11.02 4.07 -19.72
N VAL A 137 11.32 5.11 -18.96
CA VAL A 137 11.02 6.51 -19.30
C VAL A 137 12.18 7.08 -20.10
N GLN A 138 11.90 7.51 -21.32
CA GLN A 138 12.85 8.23 -22.18
C GLN A 138 12.50 9.71 -22.11
N LEU A 139 13.25 10.48 -21.29
CA LEU A 139 12.91 11.87 -20.96
C LEU A 139 12.82 12.81 -22.18
N ASP A 140 13.63 12.55 -23.19
CA ASP A 140 13.62 13.24 -24.49
C ASP A 140 12.27 13.13 -25.23
N LYS A 141 11.54 12.03 -25.01
CA LYS A 141 10.20 11.84 -25.59
C LYS A 141 9.11 12.71 -24.95
N TYR A 142 9.42 13.42 -23.87
CA TYR A 142 8.49 14.27 -23.14
C TYR A 142 8.81 15.77 -23.26
N THR A 143 9.86 16.16 -24.00
CA THR A 143 10.18 17.57 -24.25
C THR A 143 8.98 18.25 -24.91
N ASN A 144 8.39 19.22 -24.20
CA ASN A 144 7.17 19.94 -24.59
C ASN A 144 5.91 19.07 -24.82
N ALA A 145 5.91 17.80 -24.41
CA ALA A 145 4.80 16.87 -24.62
C ALA A 145 4.02 16.61 -23.32
N LEU A 146 3.48 17.67 -22.70
CA LEU A 146 2.72 17.58 -21.45
C LEU A 146 1.57 16.58 -21.53
N GLN A 147 0.84 16.57 -22.65
CA GLN A 147 -0.28 15.64 -22.83
C GLN A 147 0.19 14.19 -22.82
N LYS A 148 1.30 13.89 -23.50
CA LYS A 148 1.89 12.56 -23.51
C LYS A 148 2.35 12.14 -22.12
N ALA A 149 3.01 13.01 -21.36
CA ALA A 149 3.40 12.72 -19.97
C ALA A 149 2.17 12.40 -19.11
N LYS A 150 1.06 13.12 -19.30
CA LYS A 150 -0.21 12.87 -18.61
C LYS A 150 -0.82 11.52 -19.02
N ASP A 151 -0.82 11.20 -20.30
CA ASP A 151 -1.38 9.95 -20.84
C ASP A 151 -0.53 8.74 -20.43
N ASP A 152 0.80 8.87 -20.40
CA ASP A 152 1.71 7.82 -19.95
C ASP A 152 1.64 7.62 -18.42
N HIS A 153 1.46 8.70 -17.65
CA HIS A 153 1.22 8.62 -16.21
C HIS A 153 -0.13 7.97 -15.88
N SER A 154 -1.20 8.26 -16.62
CA SER A 154 -2.53 7.69 -16.35
C SER A 154 -2.59 6.18 -16.59
N LYS A 155 -1.69 5.61 -17.39
CA LYS A 155 -1.58 4.15 -17.58
C LYS A 155 -1.22 3.38 -16.31
N PHE A 156 -0.63 4.04 -15.31
CA PHE A 156 -0.34 3.43 -14.01
C PHE A 156 -1.54 3.46 -13.05
N ILE A 157 -2.59 4.21 -13.40
CA ILE A 157 -3.82 4.32 -12.61
C ILE A 157 -4.80 3.28 -13.14
N SER A 158 -5.07 2.26 -12.33
CA SER A 158 -6.11 1.27 -12.60
C SER A 158 -7.44 1.78 -12.07
N LYS A 159 -8.50 1.51 -12.84
CA LYS A 159 -9.88 1.86 -12.51
C LYS A 159 -10.65 0.57 -12.36
N GLU A 160 -11.25 0.34 -11.20
CA GLU A 160 -12.11 -0.81 -10.96
C GLU A 160 -13.48 -0.35 -10.47
N ARG A 161 -14.52 -1.04 -10.91
CA ARG A 161 -15.88 -0.78 -10.48
C ARG A 161 -16.30 -1.85 -9.48
N ASP A 162 -16.75 -1.44 -8.30
CA ASP A 162 -17.28 -2.37 -7.31
C ASP A 162 -18.71 -2.83 -7.64
N ILE A 163 -19.23 -3.77 -6.84
CA ILE A 163 -20.60 -4.29 -7.01
C ILE A 163 -21.70 -3.23 -6.82
N SER A 164 -21.39 -2.11 -6.16
CA SER A 164 -22.29 -0.97 -6.00
C SER A 164 -22.23 -0.03 -7.20
N GLY A 165 -21.36 -0.31 -8.18
CA GLY A 165 -21.14 0.52 -9.35
C GLY A 165 -20.19 1.69 -9.11
N ILE A 166 -19.56 1.79 -7.93
CA ILE A 166 -18.63 2.88 -7.59
C ILE A 166 -17.28 2.56 -8.21
N GLU A 167 -16.72 3.52 -8.96
CA GLU A 167 -15.38 3.42 -9.54
C GLU A 167 -14.33 3.83 -8.50
N HIS A 168 -13.33 2.97 -8.30
CA HIS A 168 -12.18 3.18 -7.46
C HIS A 168 -10.94 3.30 -8.33
N GLU A 169 -10.15 4.34 -8.10
CA GLU A 169 -8.84 4.51 -8.74
C GLU A 169 -7.75 4.07 -7.77
N TYR A 170 -6.84 3.24 -8.25
CA TYR A 170 -5.66 2.86 -7.47
C TYR A 170 -4.43 2.80 -8.38
N THR A 171 -3.26 3.04 -7.80
CA THR A 171 -2.01 3.03 -8.57
C THR A 171 -1.43 1.62 -8.55
N SER A 172 -1.41 0.94 -9.70
CA SER A 172 -0.90 -0.44 -9.81
C SER A 172 0.57 -0.43 -10.21
N LEU A 173 1.45 -0.34 -9.21
CA LEU A 173 2.90 -0.36 -9.43
C LEU A 173 3.49 -1.73 -9.09
N CYS A 174 4.53 -2.12 -9.82
CA CYS A 174 5.50 -3.15 -9.40
C CYS A 174 6.91 -2.55 -9.31
N ARG A 175 7.90 -3.37 -8.93
CA ARG A 175 9.22 -2.90 -8.50
C ARG A 175 10.01 -2.32 -9.64
N ASN A 176 9.70 -2.81 -10.83
CA ASN A 176 10.31 -2.36 -12.06
C ASN A 176 9.61 -1.11 -12.61
N CYS A 177 8.42 -0.78 -12.09
CA CYS A 177 7.56 0.27 -12.60
C CYS A 177 7.50 1.51 -11.71
N ILE A 178 7.94 1.43 -10.45
CA ILE A 178 7.96 2.58 -9.52
C ILE A 178 8.86 3.70 -10.03
N ASP A 179 10.12 3.42 -10.37
CA ASP A 179 11.08 4.47 -10.72
C ASP A 179 10.58 5.25 -11.95
N ASN A 180 10.08 4.51 -12.95
CA ASN A 180 9.43 5.05 -14.14
C ASN A 180 8.21 5.91 -13.81
N PHE A 181 7.36 5.48 -12.88
CA PHE A 181 6.20 6.26 -12.45
C PHE A 181 6.62 7.56 -11.77
N GLU A 182 7.62 7.52 -10.89
CA GLU A 182 8.13 8.70 -10.17
C GLU A 182 8.81 9.70 -11.11
N GLU A 183 9.60 9.22 -12.07
CA GLU A 183 10.20 10.06 -13.11
C GLU A 183 9.11 10.74 -13.96
N LEU A 184 8.06 10.01 -14.35
CA LEU A 184 6.92 10.59 -15.09
C LEU A 184 6.15 11.63 -14.28
N ALA A 185 5.94 11.37 -12.99
CA ALA A 185 5.30 12.33 -12.08
C ALA A 185 6.13 13.62 -11.97
N TYR A 186 7.46 13.50 -11.88
CA TYR A 186 8.37 14.64 -11.87
C TYR A 186 8.31 15.44 -13.19
N VAL A 187 8.39 14.77 -14.34
CA VAL A 187 8.26 15.40 -15.66
C VAL A 187 6.93 16.14 -15.80
N PHE A 188 5.82 15.49 -15.41
CA PHE A 188 4.50 16.10 -15.44
C PHE A 188 4.44 17.36 -14.56
N TRP A 189 4.97 17.31 -13.34
CA TRP A 189 5.05 18.46 -12.44
C TRP A 189 5.86 19.61 -13.05
N TYR A 190 7.05 19.29 -13.57
CA TYR A 190 7.96 20.27 -14.19
C TYR A 190 7.31 20.97 -15.38
N LEU A 191 6.76 20.21 -16.33
CA LEU A 191 6.10 20.74 -17.52
C LEU A 191 4.88 21.59 -17.16
N ARG A 192 4.13 21.19 -16.13
CA ARG A 192 2.94 21.94 -15.68
C ARG A 192 3.29 23.27 -15.02
N HIS A 193 4.38 23.34 -14.27
CA HIS A 193 4.67 24.48 -13.37
C HIS A 193 5.78 25.41 -13.88
N VAL A 194 6.83 24.87 -14.48
CA VAL A 194 7.99 25.65 -14.92
C VAL A 194 7.75 26.28 -16.29
N LEU A 195 7.30 25.50 -17.28
CA LEU A 195 7.05 26.02 -18.63
C LEU A 195 5.92 27.07 -18.65
N LYS A 196 4.88 26.90 -17.84
CA LYS A 196 3.80 27.90 -17.72
C LYS A 196 4.28 29.24 -17.18
N ARG A 197 5.30 29.26 -16.33
CA ARG A 197 5.87 30.51 -15.79
C ARG A 197 6.73 31.23 -16.83
N ASN A 198 7.49 30.49 -17.63
CA ASN A 198 8.34 31.07 -18.66
C ASN A 198 7.55 31.65 -19.84
N ILE A 199 6.43 31.04 -20.23
CA ILE A 199 5.56 31.58 -21.31
C ILE A 199 4.93 32.92 -20.90
N ARG A 200 4.54 33.08 -19.63
CA ARG A 200 3.94 34.33 -19.14
C ARG A 200 4.92 35.51 -19.14
N LEU A 201 6.21 35.26 -18.99
CA LEU A 201 7.24 36.31 -19.01
C LEU A 201 7.55 36.80 -20.43
N ILE A 202 7.32 35.96 -21.44
CA ILE A 202 7.55 36.31 -22.85
C ILE A 202 6.35 37.04 -23.45
N SER A 203 5.12 36.79 -22.97
CA SER A 203 3.91 37.45 -23.48
C SER A 203 3.65 38.87 -22.94
N THR A 204 4.54 39.39 -22.09
CA THR A 204 4.45 40.73 -21.48
C THR A 204 5.46 41.73 -22.04
N VAL A 205 6.16 41.35 -23.12
CA VAL A 205 7.07 42.20 -23.90
C VAL A 205 6.43 42.49 -25.25
#